data_AF-G2DX80-F1
#
_entry.id   AF-G2DX80-F1
#
_cell.length_a   1.000
_cell.length_b   1.000
_cell.length_c   1.000
_cell.angle_alpha   90.00
_cell.angle_beta   90.00
_cell.angle_gamma   90.00
#
_symmetry.space_group_name_H-M   'P 1'
#
loop_
_entity.id
_entity.type
_entity.pdbx_description
1 polymer ?
#
loop_
_entity_poly.entity_id
_entity_poly.type
_entity_poly.pdbx_seq_one_letter_code
_entity_poly.pdbx_strand_id
1 'polypeptide(L)' 'MRAAQEAAYQFMSAMAGDLSGFEEATRALFANDRSRFDLQIANWPEAVRDYATRLAFAPSADASSMR' A
#
# COMPACT_ATOMS: atom_id res chain seq x y z
N MET A 1 -1.01 -12.15 3.13
CA MET A 1 -0.56 -10.98 3.94
C MET A 1 0.78 -10.44 3.45
N ARG A 2 1.91 -11.17 3.53
CA ARG A 2 3.22 -10.63 3.09
C ARG A 2 3.27 -10.20 1.61
N ALA A 3 2.89 -11.07 0.68
CA ALA A 3 2.89 -10.75 -0.75
C ALA A 3 2.03 -9.53 -1.12
N ALA A 4 0.91 -9.32 -0.43
CA ALA A 4 0.03 -8.17 -0.62
C ALA A 4 0.70 -6.86 -0.15
N GLN A 5 1.36 -6.89 1.01
CA GLN A 5 2.15 -5.77 1.53
C GLN A 5 3.35 -5.45 0.63
N GLU A 6 4.05 -6.47 0.12
CA GLU A 6 5.16 -6.31 -0.81
C GLU A 6 4.72 -5.71 -2.15
N ALA A 7 3.61 -6.17 -2.72
CA ALA A 7 3.03 -5.62 -3.95
C ALA A 7 2.60 -4.16 -3.77
N ALA A 8 1.96 -3.84 -2.65
CA ALA A 8 1.62 -2.46 -2.30
C ALA A 8 2.86 -1.58 -2.14
N TYR A 9 3.90 -2.07 -1.45
CA TYR A 9 5.16 -1.35 -1.29
C TYR A 9 5.86 -1.05 -2.62
N GLN A 10 5.95 -2.04 -3.52
CA GLN A 10 6.55 -1.85 -4.85
C GLN A 10 5.80 -0.79 -5.66
N PHE A 11 4.46 -0.86 -5.66
CA PHE A 11 3.61 0.14 -6.31
C PHE A 11 3.81 1.54 -5.71
N MET A 12 3.79 1.66 -4.39
CA MET A 12 3.99 2.94 -3.71
C MET A 12 5.40 3.50 -3.92
N SER A 13 6.42 2.65 -3.96
CA SER A 13 7.80 3.08 -4.23
C SER A 13 7.92 3.72 -5.62
N ALA A 14 7.26 3.13 -6.63
CA ALA A 14 7.26 3.64 -7.99
C ALA A 14 6.40 4.91 -8.18
N MET A 15 5.25 5.00 -7.52
CA MET A 15 4.26 6.08 -7.74
C MET A 15 4.35 7.22 -6.73
N ALA A 16 4.84 6.94 -5.53
CA ALA A 16 4.76 7.81 -4.36
C ALA A 16 6.07 7.91 -3.57
N GLY A 17 7.19 7.40 -4.11
CA GLY A 17 8.49 7.44 -3.44
C GLY A 17 9.01 8.86 -3.13
N ASP A 18 8.54 9.87 -3.87
CA ASP A 18 8.86 11.29 -3.67
C ASP A 18 7.79 12.04 -2.84
N LEU A 19 6.66 11.38 -2.55
CA LEU A 19 5.56 12.01 -1.82
C LEU A 19 5.79 11.97 -0.31
N SER A 20 5.42 13.08 0.35
CA SER A 20 5.41 13.14 1.82
C SER A 20 4.49 12.05 2.40
N GLY A 21 4.96 11.40 3.47
CA GLY A 21 4.22 10.31 4.14
C GLY A 21 4.59 8.90 3.70
N PHE A 22 5.45 8.72 2.68
CA PHE A 22 5.85 7.40 2.17
C PHE A 22 6.46 6.46 3.23
N GLU A 23 7.40 6.95 4.04
CA GLU A 23 8.05 6.13 5.07
C GLU A 23 7.05 5.68 6.14
N GLU A 24 6.19 6.59 6.59
CA GLU A 24 5.20 6.28 7.63
C GLU A 24 4.04 5.43 7.10
N ALA A 25 3.63 5.62 5.83
CA ALA A 25 2.70 4.73 5.14
C ALA A 25 3.29 3.31 5.04
N THR A 26 4.58 3.20 4.70
CA THR A 26 5.27 1.90 4.64
C THR A 26 5.33 1.23 6.02
N ARG A 27 5.58 1.98 7.09
CA ARG A 27 5.52 1.45 8.47
C ARG A 27 4.11 0.96 8.83
N ALA A 28 3.07 1.74 8.52
CA ALA A 28 1.68 1.36 8.78
C ALA A 28 1.26 0.12 7.98
N LEU A 29 1.73 0.00 6.73
CA LEU A 29 1.52 -1.16 5.86
C LEU A 29 2.05 -2.45 6.50
N PHE A 30 3.31 -2.46 6.94
CA PHE A 30 3.93 -3.62 7.57
C PHE A 30 3.40 -3.90 8.97
N ALA A 31 2.94 -2.88 9.69
CA ALA A 31 2.21 -3.03 10.95
C ALA A 31 0.77 -3.56 10.77
N ASN A 32 0.30 -3.71 9.52
CA ASN A 32 -1.07 -4.08 9.18
C ASN A 32 -2.11 -3.10 9.79
N ASP A 33 -1.73 -1.83 9.91
CA ASP A 33 -2.53 -0.78 10.55
C ASP A 33 -3.20 0.09 9.48
N ARG A 34 -4.40 -0.34 9.05
CA ARG A 34 -5.15 0.30 7.96
C ARG A 34 -5.48 1.76 8.25
N SER A 35 -5.87 2.07 9.49
CA SER A 35 -6.26 3.43 9.88
C SER A 35 -5.08 4.38 9.80
N ARG A 36 -3.90 3.98 10.30
CA ARG A 36 -2.68 4.79 10.14
C ARG A 36 -2.25 4.90 8.69
N PHE A 37 -2.39 3.83 7.90
CA PHE A 37 -2.03 3.86 6.48
C PHE A 37 -2.85 4.90 5.70
N ASP A 38 -4.17 4.93 5.90
CA ASP A 38 -5.09 5.86 5.23
C ASP A 38 -4.77 7.33 5.53
N LEU A 39 -4.39 7.62 6.79
CA LEU A 39 -3.95 8.96 7.21
C LEU A 39 -2.67 9.41 6.50
N GLN A 40 -1.70 8.50 6.33
CA GLN A 40 -0.41 8.87 5.72
C GLN A 40 -0.48 9.05 4.21
N ILE A 41 -1.41 8.36 3.54
CA ILE A 41 -1.66 8.50 2.10
C ILE A 41 -2.76 9.53 1.79
N ALA A 42 -3.32 10.21 2.79
CA ALA A 42 -4.46 11.13 2.62
C ALA A 42 -4.15 12.26 1.62
N ASN A 43 -2.90 12.72 1.61
CA ASN A 43 -2.40 13.78 0.72
C ASN A 43 -1.96 13.27 -0.66
N TRP A 44 -1.99 11.96 -0.89
CA TRP A 44 -1.62 11.38 -2.17
C TRP A 44 -2.76 11.51 -3.19
N PRO A 45 -2.45 11.41 -4.49
CA PRO A 45 -3.46 11.36 -5.52
C PRO A 45 -4.47 10.25 -5.24
N GLU A 46 -5.75 10.54 -5.43
CA GLU A 46 -6.86 9.63 -5.08
C GLU A 46 -6.69 8.22 -5.69
N ALA A 47 -6.29 8.16 -6.96
CA ALA A 47 -6.06 6.90 -7.66
C ALA A 47 -4.90 6.09 -7.04
N VAL A 48 -3.86 6.76 -6.52
CA VAL A 48 -2.70 6.10 -5.91
C VAL A 48 -3.08 5.54 -4.54
N ARG A 49 -3.76 6.33 -3.69
CA ARG A 49 -4.19 5.86 -2.38
C ARG A 49 -5.21 4.72 -2.46
N ASP A 50 -6.17 4.78 -3.39
CA ASP A 50 -7.17 3.72 -3.56
C ASP A 50 -6.51 2.41 -4.00
N TYR A 51 -5.62 2.48 -5.00
CA TYR A 51 -4.95 1.30 -5.52
C TYR A 51 -3.96 0.70 -4.51
N ALA A 52 -3.15 1.52 -3.84
CA ALA A 52 -2.22 1.06 -2.80
C ALA A 52 -2.97 0.38 -1.64
N THR A 53 -4.11 0.95 -1.25
CA THR A 53 -4.98 0.43 -0.21
C THR A 53 -5.61 -0.91 -0.58
N ARG A 54 -6.06 -1.05 -1.82
CA ARG A 54 -6.58 -2.30 -2.36
C ARG A 54 -5.50 -3.38 -2.40
N LEU A 55 -4.29 -3.06 -2.87
CA LEU A 55 -3.17 -4.01 -2.87
C LEU A 55 -2.81 -4.46 -1.45
N ALA A 56 -2.78 -3.52 -0.50
CA ALA A 56 -2.34 -3.76 0.87
C ALA A 56 -3.34 -4.57 1.72
N PHE A 57 -4.65 -4.32 1.53
CA PHE A 57 -5.70 -4.79 2.43
C PHE A 57 -6.84 -5.53 1.73
N ALA A 58 -6.78 -5.75 0.42
CA ALA A 58 -7.76 -6.63 -0.22
C ALA A 58 -7.68 -8.03 0.39
N PRO A 59 -8.83 -8.71 0.57
CA PRO A 59 -8.81 -10.13 0.82
C PRO A 59 -8.02 -10.75 -0.33
N SER A 60 -7.04 -11.61 -0.02
CA SER A 60 -6.14 -12.20 -1.00
C SER A 60 -6.95 -13.01 -2.01
N ALA A 61 -7.50 -12.37 -3.03
CA ALA A 61 -8.16 -13.00 -4.14
C ALA A 61 -7.04 -13.51 -5.04
N ASP A 62 -6.67 -14.74 -4.75
CA ASP A 62 -5.80 -15.59 -5.55
C ASP A 62 -4.32 -15.20 -5.60
N ALA A 63 -3.56 -15.73 -4.64
CA ALA A 63 -2.10 -15.84 -4.75
C ALA A 63 -1.68 -17.00 -5.69
N SER A 64 -2.38 -17.22 -6.81
CA SER A 64 -2.11 -18.29 -7.78
C SER A 64 -2.36 -17.87 -9.22
N SER A 65 -1.78 -16.75 -9.65
CA SER A 65 -1.39 -16.60 -11.06
C SER A 65 -0.29 -15.57 -11.23
N MET A 66 0.95 -16.03 -11.15
CA MET A 66 1.88 -16.03 -12.27
C MET A 66 3.18 -16.69 -11.77
N ARG A 67 3.41 -17.93 -12.21
CA ARG A 67 4.69 -18.61 -12.09
C ARG A 67 5.51 -18.33 -13.34
#